data_AF-A0A954X061-F1
#
_entry.id   AF-A0A954X061-F1
#
_cell.length_a   1.000
_cell.length_b   1.000
_cell.length_c   1.000
_cell.angle_alpha   90.00
_cell.angle_beta   90.00
_cell.angle_gamma   90.00
#
_symmetry.space_group_name_H-M   'P 1'
#
loop_
_entity.id
_entity.type
_entity.pdbx_description
1 polymer ?
#
loop_
_entity_poly.entity_id
_entity_poly.type
_entity_poly.pdbx_seq_one_letter_code
_entity_poly.pdbx_strand_id
1 'polypeptide(L)'
;MANSGCSNLLHSSGAFTRRDWLARTGAAFGNLALTWMLARDGLAGEAPPNVEQLAARPPHFPARATSVIFLFMYGGPSHVDLFDPKPELDRWHDQEIPVFKKEDAFMGKTRANAMRSPF
;
A
#
# COMPACT_ATOMS: atom_id res chain seq x y z
N MET A 1 -52.86 3.49 39.64
CA MET A 1 -53.41 2.58 38.61
C MET A 1 -52.76 2.95 37.29
N ALA A 2 -51.55 2.49 36.97
CA ALA A 2 -51.13 1.14 36.54
C ALA A 2 -51.71 0.71 35.18
N ASN A 3 -50.97 0.95 34.09
CA ASN A 3 -50.43 -0.05 33.14
C ASN A 3 -49.72 0.68 31.98
N SER A 4 -48.40 0.60 31.81
CA SER A 4 -47.62 -0.56 31.33
C SER A 4 -47.93 -0.91 29.87
N GLY A 5 -46.97 -0.63 28.99
CA GLY A 5 -47.05 -1.00 27.57
C GLY A 5 -45.80 -0.66 26.78
N CYS A 6 -44.61 -0.94 27.32
CA CYS A 6 -43.40 -1.02 26.51
C CYS A 6 -43.58 -2.23 25.56
N SER A 7 -43.72 -1.99 24.26
CA SER A 7 -43.75 -3.05 23.24
C SER A 7 -42.59 -2.86 22.28
N ASN A 8 -41.42 -3.29 22.73
CA ASN A 8 -40.36 -3.96 21.99
C ASN A 8 -40.17 -3.62 20.50
N LEU A 9 -39.27 -2.67 20.25
CA LEU A 9 -38.45 -2.62 19.03
C LEU A 9 -37.45 -3.80 19.06
N LEU A 10 -37.88 -4.98 18.63
CA LEU A 10 -36.96 -6.08 18.33
C LEU A 10 -36.55 -5.99 16.85
N HIS A 11 -35.41 -5.34 16.62
CA HIS A 11 -34.63 -5.50 15.41
C HIS A 11 -34.24 -6.98 15.28
N SER A 12 -34.96 -7.73 14.45
CA SER A 12 -34.61 -9.10 14.07
C SER A 12 -33.27 -9.07 13.33
N SER A 13 -32.18 -9.24 14.07
CA SER A 13 -30.84 -9.46 13.51
C SER A 13 -30.72 -10.93 13.11
N GLY A 14 -31.42 -11.31 12.04
CA GLY A 14 -31.25 -12.63 11.42
C GLY A 14 -29.85 -12.74 10.82
N ALA A 15 -29.04 -13.68 11.32
CA ALA A 15 -27.72 -13.94 10.78
C ALA A 15 -27.79 -14.26 9.28
N PHE A 16 -27.01 -13.56 8.46
CA PHE A 16 -26.94 -13.81 7.01
C PHE A 16 -26.42 -15.23 6.74
N THR A 17 -27.12 -15.99 5.90
CA THR A 17 -26.56 -17.24 5.40
C THR A 17 -25.49 -16.94 4.34
N ARG A 18 -24.50 -17.84 4.18
CA ARG A 18 -23.45 -17.69 3.15
C ARG A 18 -24.04 -17.52 1.75
N ARG A 19 -25.16 -18.22 1.46
CA ARG A 19 -25.86 -18.15 0.18
C ARG A 19 -26.51 -16.79 -0.03
N ASP A 20 -27.15 -16.22 1.00
CA ASP A 20 -27.70 -14.87 0.92
C ASP A 20 -26.61 -13.83 0.70
N TRP A 21 -25.46 -14.00 1.35
CA TRP A 21 -24.33 -13.11 1.18
C TRP A 21 -23.75 -13.17 -0.24
N LEU A 22 -23.52 -14.37 -0.79
CA LEU A 22 -23.05 -14.57 -2.16
C LEU A 22 -24.05 -14.05 -3.20
N ALA A 23 -25.34 -14.31 -3.02
CA ALA A 23 -26.39 -13.84 -3.92
C ALA A 23 -26.49 -12.30 -3.94
N ARG A 24 -26.30 -11.64 -2.80
CA ARG A 24 -26.37 -10.17 -2.68
C ARG A 24 -25.09 -9.47 -3.16
N THR A 25 -23.92 -10.06 -2.92
CA THR A 25 -22.62 -9.45 -3.28
C THR A 25 -22.22 -9.68 -4.74
N GLY A 26 -22.68 -10.76 -5.39
CA GLY A 26 -22.38 -11.03 -6.80
C GLY A 26 -22.83 -9.92 -7.76
N ALA A 27 -23.94 -9.23 -7.45
CA ALA A 27 -24.43 -8.09 -8.24
C ALA A 27 -23.73 -6.75 -7.92
N ALA A 28 -22.85 -6.70 -6.92
CA ALA A 28 -22.26 -5.46 -6.43
C ALA A 28 -21.31 -4.81 -7.45
N PHE A 29 -20.53 -5.61 -8.20
CA PHE A 29 -19.62 -5.08 -9.22
C PHE A 29 -20.36 -4.40 -10.38
N GLY A 30 -21.50 -4.95 -10.81
CA GLY A 30 -22.35 -4.32 -11.82
C GLY A 30 -22.95 -2.99 -11.33
N ASN A 31 -23.35 -2.93 -10.06
CA ASN A 31 -23.83 -1.69 -9.45
C ASN A 31 -22.74 -0.60 -9.40
N LEU A 32 -21.47 -0.94 -9.15
CA LEU A 32 -20.37 0.03 -9.20
C LEU A 32 -20.19 0.63 -10.61
N ALA A 33 -20.30 -0.19 -11.66
CA ALA A 33 -20.22 0.29 -13.03
C ALA A 33 -21.43 1.18 -13.39
N LEU A 34 -22.63 0.79 -12.98
CA LEU A 34 -23.85 1.56 -13.20
C LEU A 34 -23.83 2.91 -12.46
N THR A 35 -23.38 2.95 -11.20
CA THR A 35 -23.28 4.20 -10.44
C THR A 35 -22.26 5.15 -11.07
N TRP A 36 -21.16 4.65 -11.62
CA TRP A 36 -20.20 5.46 -12.36
C TRP A 36 -20.79 6.05 -13.65
N MET A 37 -21.55 5.27 -14.42
CA MET A 37 -22.24 5.77 -15.63
C MET A 37 -23.29 6.83 -15.29
N LEU A 38 -24.14 6.59 -14.27
CA LEU A 38 -25.13 7.56 -13.82
C LEU A 38 -24.49 8.85 -13.30
N ALA A 39 -23.36 8.75 -12.58
CA ALA A 39 -22.61 9.92 -12.11
C ALA A 39 -22.02 10.73 -13.28
N ARG A 40 -21.51 10.03 -14.31
CA ARG A 40 -20.99 10.66 -15.53
C ARG A 40 -22.08 11.39 -16.33
N ASP A 41 -23.27 10.80 -16.44
CA ASP A 41 -24.39 11.35 -17.21
C ASP A 41 -25.23 12.37 -16.40
N GLY A 42 -24.82 12.69 -15.17
CA GLY A 42 -25.52 13.65 -14.29
C GLY A 42 -26.86 13.14 -13.76
N LEU A 43 -27.13 11.84 -13.86
CA LEU A 43 -28.35 11.17 -13.42
C LEU A 43 -28.23 10.56 -12.02
N ALA A 44 -27.04 10.58 -11.42
CA ALA A 44 -26.84 10.16 -10.04
C ALA A 44 -27.45 11.18 -9.07
N GLY A 45 -28.09 10.68 -8.00
CA GLY A 45 -28.52 11.52 -6.88
C GLY A 45 -27.32 12.20 -6.20
N GLU A 46 -27.62 13.24 -5.42
CA GLU A 46 -26.61 13.99 -4.67
C GLU A 46 -25.71 13.03 -3.86
N ALA A 47 -24.40 13.17 -4.05
CA ALA A 47 -23.43 12.33 -3.37
C ALA A 47 -23.59 12.51 -1.85
N PRO A 48 -23.49 11.44 -1.04
CA PRO A 48 -23.53 11.59 0.41
C PRO A 48 -22.43 12.57 0.86
N PRO A 49 -22.66 13.37 1.91
CA PRO A 49 -21.79 14.50 2.30
C PRO A 49 -20.33 14.12 2.64
N ASN A 50 -19.99 12.84 2.60
CA ASN A 50 -18.74 12.24 3.04
C ASN A 50 -17.89 11.66 1.88
N VAL A 51 -18.25 11.88 0.60
CA VAL A 51 -17.40 11.51 -0.54
C VAL A 51 -16.13 12.39 -0.65
N GLU A 52 -16.10 13.54 0.04
CA GLU A 52 -14.93 14.43 0.11
C GLU A 52 -13.69 13.82 0.79
N GLN A 53 -13.81 12.70 1.52
CA GLN A 53 -12.68 12.11 2.26
C GLN A 53 -11.58 11.51 1.36
N LEU A 54 -11.89 11.23 0.09
CA LEU A 54 -10.93 10.74 -0.90
C LEU A 54 -10.44 11.85 -1.86
N ALA A 55 -10.91 13.08 -1.68
CA ALA A 55 -10.43 14.20 -2.47
C ALA A 55 -8.98 14.51 -2.13
N ALA A 56 -8.19 14.86 -3.15
CA ALA A 56 -6.83 15.34 -2.95
C ALA A 56 -6.85 16.56 -2.03
N ARG A 57 -6.21 16.46 -0.87
CA ARG A 57 -6.14 17.55 0.10
C ARG A 57 -5.15 18.62 -0.38
N PRO A 58 -5.47 19.91 -0.19
CA PRO A 58 -4.50 20.96 -0.44
C PRO A 58 -3.30 20.78 0.51
N PRO A 59 -2.07 20.99 0.03
CA PRO A 59 -0.89 20.94 0.89
C PRO A 59 -0.93 22.09 1.91
N HIS A 60 -0.34 21.87 3.09
CA HIS A 60 -0.22 22.92 4.12
C HIS A 60 0.63 24.12 3.68
N PHE A 61 1.52 23.93 2.70
CA PHE A 61 2.41 24.95 2.17
C PHE A 61 2.39 24.97 0.64
N PRO A 62 2.61 26.13 0.00
CA PRO A 62 2.72 26.20 -1.45
C PRO A 62 3.92 25.40 -1.94
N ALA A 63 3.70 24.56 -2.95
CA ALA A 63 4.77 23.79 -3.57
C ALA A 63 5.77 24.72 -4.26
N ARG A 64 7.03 24.69 -3.83
CA ARG A 64 8.12 25.49 -4.43
C ARG A 64 8.92 24.72 -5.49
N ALA A 65 8.90 23.39 -5.43
CA ALA A 65 9.62 22.54 -6.38
C ALA A 65 8.72 22.17 -7.57
N THR A 66 9.21 22.41 -8.79
CA THR A 66 8.48 22.10 -10.04
C THR A 66 8.73 20.68 -10.54
N SER A 67 9.84 20.06 -10.14
CA SER A 67 10.21 18.71 -10.58
C SER A 67 11.03 18.00 -9.52
N VAL A 68 10.83 16.68 -9.40
CA VAL A 68 11.59 15.80 -8.51
C VAL A 68 12.28 14.75 -9.38
N ILE A 69 13.62 14.73 -9.36
CA ILE A 69 14.39 13.68 -10.02
C ILE A 69 14.76 12.65 -8.95
N PHE A 70 14.18 11.46 -9.06
CA PHE A 70 14.50 10.34 -8.18
C PHE A 70 15.49 9.41 -8.87
N LEU A 71 16.73 9.34 -8.37
CA LEU A 71 17.75 8.43 -8.87
C LEU A 71 17.82 7.20 -7.97
N PHE A 72 17.44 6.05 -8.51
CA PHE A 72 17.65 4.76 -7.85
C PHE A 72 18.96 4.13 -8.34
N MET A 73 20.00 4.21 -7.52
CA MET A 73 21.30 3.62 -7.83
C MET A 73 21.43 2.29 -7.10
N TYR A 74 21.44 1.19 -7.86
CA TYR A 74 21.70 -0.14 -7.31
C TYR A 74 23.18 -0.30 -6.95
N GLY A 75 23.46 -0.90 -5.80
CA GLY A 75 24.83 -1.22 -5.37
C GLY A 75 25.56 -0.11 -4.62
N GLY A 76 24.87 0.95 -4.19
CA GLY A 76 25.44 1.91 -3.24
C GLY A 76 25.49 1.33 -1.82
N PRO A 77 26.52 1.67 -1.00
CA PRO A 77 26.54 1.29 0.40
C PRO A 77 25.32 1.86 1.13
N SER A 78 24.74 1.10 2.05
CA SER A 78 23.64 1.62 2.86
C SER A 78 24.13 2.80 3.70
N HIS A 79 23.23 3.72 4.06
CA HIS A 79 23.59 4.84 4.95
C HIS A 79 24.18 4.36 6.29
N VAL A 80 23.75 3.17 6.74
CA VAL A 80 24.24 2.51 7.94
C VAL A 80 25.66 1.98 7.75
N ASP A 81 25.99 1.49 6.54
CA ASP A 81 27.32 0.93 6.23
C ASP A 81 28.38 1.98 5.93
N LEU A 82 27.99 3.24 5.67
CA LEU A 82 28.92 4.32 5.38
C LEU A 82 29.73 4.77 6.60
N PHE A 83 29.22 4.69 7.82
CA PHE A 83 29.92 5.31 8.98
C PHE A 83 30.52 4.30 9.96
N ASP A 84 30.51 3.02 9.60
CA ASP A 84 30.96 1.93 10.46
C ASP A 84 32.12 1.18 9.77
N PRO A 85 33.37 1.37 10.22
CA PRO A 85 34.50 0.65 9.67
C PRO A 85 34.34 -0.86 9.94
N LYS A 86 34.39 -1.67 8.88
CA LYS A 86 34.19 -3.12 8.96
C LYS A 86 35.53 -3.83 8.72
N PRO A 87 36.37 -4.03 9.76
CA PRO A 87 37.72 -4.56 9.59
C PRO A 87 37.76 -5.98 9.03
N GLU A 88 36.69 -6.77 9.21
CA GLU A 88 36.58 -8.07 8.54
C GLU A 88 36.45 -7.88 7.02
N LEU A 89 35.69 -6.88 6.54
CA LEU A 89 35.49 -6.64 5.11
C LEU A 89 36.79 -6.27 4.39
N ASP A 90 37.75 -5.66 5.09
CA ASP A 90 39.09 -5.42 4.58
C ASP A 90 39.89 -6.72 4.41
N ARG A 91 39.77 -7.65 5.35
CA ARG A 91 40.44 -8.96 5.26
C ARG A 91 39.88 -9.78 4.10
N TRP A 92 38.57 -9.71 3.89
CA TRP A 92 37.86 -10.45 2.84
C TRP A 92 37.88 -9.72 1.49
N HIS A 93 38.54 -8.57 1.36
CA HIS A 93 38.55 -7.81 0.11
C HIS A 93 39.07 -8.65 -1.07
N ASP A 94 38.32 -8.63 -2.17
CA ASP A 94 38.53 -9.40 -3.40
C ASP A 94 38.44 -10.93 -3.24
N GLN A 95 38.07 -11.44 -2.07
CA GLN A 95 37.81 -12.86 -1.85
C GLN A 95 36.37 -13.22 -2.22
N GLU A 96 36.15 -14.45 -2.67
CA GLU A 96 34.82 -14.96 -3.01
C GLU A 96 33.96 -15.15 -1.76
N ILE A 97 32.73 -14.64 -1.80
CA ILE A 97 31.79 -14.77 -0.69
C ILE A 97 31.23 -16.20 -0.71
N PRO A 98 31.47 -17.01 0.34
CA PRO A 98 31.19 -18.46 0.31
C PRO A 98 29.69 -18.79 0.25
N VAL A 99 28.84 -17.83 0.59
CA VAL A 99 27.37 -17.96 0.56
C VAL A 99 26.73 -17.38 -0.70
N PHE A 100 27.51 -16.79 -1.60
CA PHE A 100 26.98 -16.13 -2.80
C PHE A 100 26.48 -17.14 -3.81
N LYS A 101 25.20 -17.05 -4.17
CA LYS A 101 24.65 -17.79 -5.31
C LYS A 101 24.50 -16.87 -6.51
N LYS A 102 24.63 -17.43 -7.70
CA LYS A 102 24.40 -16.70 -8.96
C LYS A 102 22.96 -16.18 -9.08
N GLU A 103 22.01 -16.83 -8.40
CA GLU A 103 20.62 -16.38 -8.28
C GLU A 103 20.49 -15.09 -7.46
N ASP A 104 21.37 -14.89 -6.48
CA ASP A 104 21.39 -13.70 -5.62
C ASP A 104 22.04 -12.50 -6.33
N ALA A 105 22.69 -12.74 -7.47
CA ALA A 105 23.31 -11.72 -8.28
C ALA A 105 22.24 -10.85 -8.95
N PHE A 106 22.24 -9.55 -8.67
CA PHE A 106 21.35 -8.63 -9.36
C PHE A 106 21.61 -8.62 -10.87
N MET A 107 20.54 -8.87 -11.63
CA MET A 107 20.57 -9.07 -13.08
C MET A 107 21.59 -10.11 -13.56
N GLY A 108 22.05 -11.02 -12.69
CA GLY A 108 23.05 -12.04 -13.02
C GLY A 108 24.47 -11.52 -13.28
N LYS A 109 24.75 -10.24 -12.99
CA LYS A 109 26.02 -9.57 -13.35
C LYS A 109 26.87 -9.12 -12.14
N THR A 110 26.41 -9.39 -10.93
CA THR A 110 27.11 -8.96 -9.70
C THR A 110 28.36 -9.83 -9.50
N ARG A 111 29.49 -9.21 -9.12
CA ARG A 111 30.71 -9.92 -8.77
C ARG A 111 30.50 -10.70 -7.46
N ALA A 112 31.03 -11.91 -7.38
CA ALA A 112 30.94 -12.75 -6.18
C ALA A 112 31.93 -12.33 -5.08
N ASN A 113 32.77 -11.33 -5.35
CA ASN A 113 33.87 -10.92 -4.49
C ASN A 113 33.41 -9.88 -3.46
N ALA A 114 33.90 -10.00 -2.23
CA ALA A 114 33.67 -9.00 -1.19
C ALA A 114 34.43 -7.69 -1.49
N MET A 115 33.72 -6.57 -1.36
CA MET A 115 34.29 -5.23 -1.47
C MET A 115 34.66 -4.71 -0.09
N ARG A 116 35.80 -4.03 0.02
CA ARG A 116 36.20 -3.33 1.25
C ARG A 116 35.19 -2.26 1.66
N SER A 117 35.22 -1.85 2.93
CA SER A 117 34.46 -0.68 3.36
C SER A 117 34.99 0.59 2.66
N PRO A 118 34.14 1.60 2.41
CA PRO A 118 34.59 2.87 1.84
C PRO A 118 35.53 3.70 2.74
N PHE A 119 35.71 3.26 4.00
CA PHE A 119 36.52 3.87 5.05
C PHE A 119 37.43 2.82 5.69
#